data_AF-A0A7K0LH20-F1
#
_entry.id   AF-A0A7K0LH20-F1
#
_cell.length_a   1.000
_cell.length_b   1.000
_cell.length_c   1.000
_cell.angle_alpha   90.00
_cell.angle_beta   90.00
_cell.angle_gamma   90.00
#
_symmetry.space_group_name_H-M   'P 1'
#
loop_
_entity.id
_entity.type
_entity.pdbx_description
1 polymer ?
#
loop_
_entity_poly.entity_id
_entity_poly.type
_entity_poly.pdbx_seq_one_letter_code
_entity_poly.pdbx_strand_id
1 'polypeptide(L)'
;MDTDIQIARGLIGAASIPGGPTQEQMNLVQSLLHGYFGSDADAEKLSALSPENLAAIVDPDDRHRVADLLVVLEFCRHPYDEAQADLVEKYVGALGVDEPMLILARDAIQGEVEKVAADWSRLNAPPSGERAIAEQDRDYGAKLRALENCPPLSLGRTYFQYYQQFDSPFPGEDGGPHPSVASHDFDHVITGYDTDPPGELALQAMLLASNGFQDHFSSLVASLLLYESASLPFLTIIPKEAVLDRDGAMDLLANGFLRGQMTTVDCRSLDHMAIVNRPLAEIRRDCGIEPLSQPAHWDR
;
A
#
# COMPACT_ATOMS: atom_id res chain seq x y z
N MET A 1 1.69 23.84 17.43
CA MET A 1 0.95 22.57 17.55
C MET A 1 1.42 21.74 16.38
N ASP A 2 1.76 20.48 16.60
CA ASP A 2 2.38 19.63 15.59
C ASP A 2 1.50 19.53 14.33
N THR A 3 2.06 19.78 13.14
CA THR A 3 1.34 19.76 11.86
C THR A 3 0.70 18.40 11.64
N ASP A 4 1.38 17.33 12.05
CA ASP A 4 0.92 15.95 11.90
C ASP A 4 -0.34 15.67 12.73
N ILE A 5 -0.40 16.21 13.95
CA ILE A 5 -1.61 16.15 14.79
C ILE A 5 -2.76 16.92 14.13
N GLN A 6 -2.48 18.01 13.41
CA GLN A 6 -3.52 18.72 12.68
C GLN A 6 -4.02 17.94 11.47
N ILE A 7 -3.15 17.23 10.76
CA ILE A 7 -3.53 16.33 9.67
C ILE A 7 -4.44 15.23 10.20
N ALA A 8 -4.08 14.57 11.31
CA ALA A 8 -4.93 13.56 11.95
C ALA A 8 -6.31 14.12 12.36
N ARG A 9 -6.36 15.35 12.89
CA ARG A 9 -7.64 16.03 13.19
C ARG A 9 -8.46 16.32 11.92
N GLY A 10 -7.80 16.61 10.80
CA GLY A 10 -8.43 16.75 9.49
C GLY A 10 -9.04 15.44 9.00
N LEU A 11 -8.32 14.33 9.13
CA LEU A 11 -8.83 12.98 8.83
C LEU A 11 -10.07 12.66 9.69
N ILE A 12 -10.02 12.90 11.01
CA ILE A 12 -11.20 12.74 11.89
C ILE A 12 -12.35 13.63 11.40
N GLY A 13 -12.05 14.86 10.99
CA GLY A 13 -13.04 15.78 10.42
C GLY A 13 -13.68 15.27 9.14
N ALA A 14 -12.92 14.59 8.26
CA ALA A 14 -13.43 14.00 7.02
C ALA A 14 -14.30 12.76 7.24
N ALA A 15 -14.12 12.07 8.37
CA ALA A 15 -14.98 10.96 8.79
C ALA A 15 -16.20 11.39 9.64
N SER A 16 -16.28 12.66 10.06
CA SER A 16 -17.28 13.18 11.01
C SER A 16 -18.63 13.55 10.38
N ILE A 17 -19.25 12.63 9.63
CA ILE A 17 -20.63 12.77 9.14
C ILE A 17 -21.65 12.56 10.29
N PRO A 18 -22.98 12.71 10.09
CA PRO A 18 -23.95 12.32 11.12
C PRO A 18 -23.77 10.86 11.54
N GLY A 19 -23.44 10.63 12.81
CA GLY A 19 -23.07 9.31 13.35
C GLY A 19 -21.58 9.17 13.69
N GLY A 20 -20.74 10.08 13.20
CA GLY A 20 -19.31 10.13 13.47
C GLY A 20 -18.46 9.13 12.67
N PRO A 21 -17.14 9.12 12.92
CA PRO A 21 -16.22 8.13 12.37
C PRO A 21 -16.58 6.71 12.84
N THR A 22 -16.32 5.68 12.02
CA THR A 22 -16.38 4.29 12.48
C THR A 22 -15.16 3.95 13.34
N GLN A 23 -15.22 2.84 14.08
CA GLN A 23 -14.06 2.38 14.87
C GLN A 23 -12.86 2.06 13.96
N GLU A 24 -13.08 1.47 12.79
CA GLU A 24 -12.05 1.19 11.81
C GLU A 24 -11.34 2.47 11.33
N GLN A 25 -12.10 3.54 11.06
CA GLN A 25 -11.53 4.84 10.70
C GLN A 25 -10.73 5.46 11.85
N MET A 26 -11.21 5.35 13.10
CA MET A 26 -10.47 5.80 14.27
C MET A 26 -9.19 5.00 14.46
N ASN A 27 -9.23 3.68 14.23
CA ASN A 27 -8.06 2.81 14.30
C ASN A 27 -7.06 3.16 13.19
N LEU A 28 -7.50 3.45 11.96
CA LEU A 28 -6.63 3.95 10.88
C LEU A 28 -5.93 5.25 11.28
N VAL A 29 -6.68 6.24 11.82
CA VAL A 29 -6.09 7.51 12.26
C VAL A 29 -5.08 7.28 13.38
N GLN A 30 -5.37 6.38 14.33
CA GLN A 30 -4.43 6.02 15.40
C GLN A 30 -3.17 5.35 14.84
N SER A 31 -3.31 4.47 13.85
CA SER A 31 -2.20 3.81 13.17
C SER A 31 -1.33 4.79 12.37
N LEU A 32 -1.94 5.79 11.72
CA LEU A 32 -1.20 6.87 11.06
C LEU A 32 -0.46 7.75 12.06
N LEU A 33 -1.10 8.13 13.17
CA LEU A 33 -0.45 8.88 14.25
C LEU A 33 0.81 8.16 14.74
N HIS A 34 0.69 6.87 15.06
CA HIS A 34 1.82 6.11 15.58
C HIS A 34 2.86 5.77 14.50
N GLY A 35 2.44 5.15 13.41
CA GLY A 35 3.33 4.54 12.42
C GLY A 35 3.81 5.51 11.33
N TYR A 36 2.99 6.47 10.94
CA TYR A 36 3.34 7.40 9.86
C TYR A 36 3.92 8.72 10.39
N PHE A 37 3.27 9.29 11.41
CA PHE A 37 3.63 10.60 11.98
C PHE A 37 4.57 10.51 13.20
N GLY A 38 4.79 9.32 13.77
CA GLY A 38 5.64 9.15 14.95
C GLY A 38 5.11 9.85 16.21
N SER A 39 3.78 10.01 16.32
CA SER A 39 3.09 10.72 17.39
C SER A 39 2.39 9.77 18.36
N ASP A 40 2.56 10.03 19.66
CA ASP A 40 1.87 9.31 20.76
C ASP A 40 0.48 9.91 21.08
N ALA A 41 -0.05 10.76 20.20
CA ALA A 41 -1.39 11.32 20.37
C ALA A 41 -2.46 10.21 20.30
N ASP A 42 -3.48 10.38 21.13
CA ASP A 42 -4.65 9.50 21.19
C ASP A 42 -5.75 10.08 20.29
N ALA A 43 -6.07 9.37 19.20
CA ALA A 43 -7.06 9.80 18.21
C ALA A 43 -8.42 10.11 18.83
N GLU A 44 -8.85 9.36 19.85
CA GLU A 44 -10.14 9.54 20.55
C GLU A 44 -10.21 10.85 21.35
N LYS A 45 -9.05 11.46 21.64
CA LYS A 45 -8.96 12.74 22.35
C LYS A 45 -8.83 13.93 21.41
N LEU A 46 -8.70 13.70 20.11
CA LEU A 46 -8.54 14.75 19.12
C LEU A 46 -9.91 15.24 18.65
N SER A 47 -10.07 16.56 18.59
CA SER A 47 -11.26 17.18 18.00
C SER A 47 -11.09 17.34 16.49
N ALA A 48 -12.13 17.04 15.71
CA ALA A 48 -12.21 17.29 14.28
C ALA A 48 -11.74 18.70 13.88
N LEU A 49 -11.10 18.80 12.71
CA LEU A 49 -10.68 20.05 12.07
C LEU A 49 -11.44 20.23 10.76
N SER A 50 -11.92 21.44 10.44
CA SER A 50 -12.67 21.69 9.20
C SER A 50 -11.77 21.65 7.95
N PRO A 51 -12.34 21.48 6.73
CA PRO A 51 -11.59 21.50 5.48
C PRO A 51 -10.70 22.74 5.31
N GLU A 52 -11.24 23.93 5.59
CA GLU A 52 -10.54 25.20 5.39
C GLU A 52 -9.38 25.36 6.38
N ASN A 53 -9.58 24.89 7.62
CA ASN A 53 -8.55 24.94 8.64
C ASN A 53 -7.44 23.91 8.36
N LEU A 54 -7.78 22.73 7.84
CA LEU A 54 -6.78 21.76 7.37
C LEU A 54 -5.95 22.36 6.23
N ALA A 55 -6.62 22.89 5.20
CA ALA A 55 -5.93 23.49 4.05
C ALA A 55 -5.03 24.68 4.41
N ALA A 56 -5.38 25.43 5.46
CA ALA A 56 -4.60 26.55 5.95
C ALA A 56 -3.33 26.14 6.71
N ILE A 57 -3.28 24.93 7.27
CA ILE A 57 -2.12 24.45 8.06
C ILE A 57 -1.21 23.50 7.28
N VAL A 58 -1.73 22.78 6.28
CA VAL A 58 -0.94 21.81 5.51
C VAL A 58 -0.05 22.58 4.53
N ASP A 59 1.25 22.29 4.57
CA ASP A 59 2.21 22.82 3.61
C ASP A 59 1.75 22.48 2.18
N PRO A 60 1.72 23.43 1.24
CA PRO A 60 1.41 23.17 -0.17
C PRO A 60 2.08 21.90 -0.74
N ASP A 61 3.33 21.61 -0.35
CA ASP A 61 4.08 20.47 -0.85
C ASP A 61 3.57 19.11 -0.30
N ASP A 62 2.88 19.10 0.84
CA ASP A 62 2.31 17.91 1.47
C ASP A 62 0.83 17.68 1.16
N ARG A 63 0.16 18.62 0.48
CA ARG A 63 -1.31 18.55 0.28
C ARG A 63 -1.77 17.32 -0.49
N HIS A 64 -1.01 16.90 -1.49
CA HIS A 64 -1.34 15.72 -2.27
C HIS A 64 -1.27 14.46 -1.42
N ARG A 65 -0.20 14.32 -0.61
CA ARG A 65 -0.08 13.25 0.39
C ARG A 65 -1.24 13.24 1.39
N VAL A 66 -1.71 14.41 1.83
CA VAL A 66 -2.89 14.47 2.71
C VAL A 66 -4.17 14.04 1.98
N ALA A 67 -4.31 14.37 0.70
CA ALA A 67 -5.41 13.88 -0.13
C ALA A 67 -5.38 12.36 -0.28
N ASP A 68 -4.20 11.75 -0.48
CA ASP A 68 -4.03 10.31 -0.53
C ASP A 68 -4.50 9.63 0.77
N LEU A 69 -4.14 10.18 1.93
CA LEU A 69 -4.59 9.66 3.22
C LEU A 69 -6.11 9.80 3.43
N LEU A 70 -6.73 10.83 2.85
CA LEU A 70 -8.18 10.99 2.86
C LEU A 70 -8.88 9.92 2.00
N VAL A 71 -8.28 9.53 0.87
CA VAL A 71 -8.78 8.40 0.05
C VAL A 71 -8.68 7.08 0.82
N VAL A 72 -7.56 6.82 1.52
CA VAL A 72 -7.44 5.60 2.36
C VAL A 72 -8.50 5.58 3.47
N LEU A 73 -8.76 6.73 4.10
CA LEU A 73 -9.81 6.88 5.10
C LEU A 73 -11.23 6.59 4.56
N GLU A 74 -11.48 6.91 3.30
CA GLU A 74 -12.73 6.61 2.61
C GLU A 74 -12.94 5.10 2.42
N PHE A 75 -11.90 4.35 2.05
CA PHE A 75 -11.95 2.89 1.95
C PHE A 75 -12.25 2.21 3.29
N CYS A 76 -11.82 2.79 4.42
CA CYS A 76 -11.93 2.19 5.76
C CYS A 76 -13.28 2.44 6.45
N ARG A 77 -14.37 2.63 5.69
CA ARG A 77 -15.71 2.87 6.26
C ARG A 77 -16.69 1.74 5.93
N HIS A 78 -17.07 0.98 6.96
CA HIS A 78 -18.12 -0.04 6.85
C HIS A 78 -19.28 0.23 7.84
N PRO A 79 -20.56 0.26 7.39
CA PRO A 79 -20.99 0.27 5.99
C PRO A 79 -20.65 1.61 5.31
N TYR A 80 -20.58 1.58 3.99
CA TYR A 80 -20.29 2.77 3.20
C TYR A 80 -21.36 3.86 3.31
N ASP A 81 -20.96 5.12 3.08
CA ASP A 81 -21.84 6.27 3.18
C ASP A 81 -21.48 7.36 2.16
N GLU A 82 -22.42 7.70 1.26
CA GLU A 82 -22.23 8.74 0.24
C GLU A 82 -21.95 10.12 0.85
N ALA A 83 -22.49 10.41 2.04
CA ALA A 83 -22.21 11.68 2.72
C ALA A 83 -20.75 11.78 3.17
N GLN A 84 -20.09 10.65 3.40
CA GLN A 84 -18.66 10.63 3.69
C GLN A 84 -17.84 10.90 2.42
N ALA A 85 -18.16 10.25 1.30
CA ALA A 85 -17.50 10.52 0.02
C ALA A 85 -17.62 12.01 -0.36
N ASP A 86 -18.82 12.58 -0.26
CA ASP A 86 -19.07 14.02 -0.48
C ASP A 86 -18.29 14.92 0.50
N LEU A 87 -17.99 14.44 1.71
CA LEU A 87 -17.21 15.17 2.70
C LEU A 87 -15.73 15.10 2.38
N VAL A 88 -15.20 13.93 2.05
CA VAL A 88 -13.80 13.72 1.62
C VAL A 88 -13.47 14.60 0.40
N GLU A 89 -14.35 14.64 -0.61
CA GLU A 89 -14.20 15.52 -1.77
C GLU A 89 -14.09 17.01 -1.38
N LYS A 90 -14.81 17.46 -0.34
CA LYS A 90 -14.68 18.84 0.16
C LYS A 90 -13.32 19.09 0.82
N TYR A 91 -12.77 18.11 1.54
CA TYR A 91 -11.42 18.23 2.12
C TYR A 91 -10.36 18.29 1.02
N VAL A 92 -10.43 17.40 0.03
CA VAL A 92 -9.49 17.39 -1.11
C VAL A 92 -9.63 18.68 -1.94
N GLY A 93 -10.86 19.14 -2.18
CA GLY A 93 -11.13 20.42 -2.85
C GLY A 93 -10.58 21.63 -2.07
N ALA A 94 -10.67 21.64 -0.74
CA ALA A 94 -10.10 22.69 0.10
C ALA A 94 -8.56 22.70 0.07
N LEU A 95 -7.93 21.53 -0.01
CA LEU A 95 -6.48 21.40 -0.23
C LEU A 95 -6.07 21.92 -1.62
N GLY A 96 -7.01 21.97 -2.58
CA GLY A 96 -6.74 22.41 -3.95
C GLY A 96 -5.95 21.36 -4.74
N VAL A 97 -6.19 20.08 -4.44
CA VAL A 97 -5.57 18.93 -5.08
C VAL A 97 -6.57 18.29 -6.05
N ASP A 98 -6.08 17.87 -7.21
CA ASP A 98 -6.81 16.99 -8.12
C ASP A 98 -6.29 15.56 -7.89
N GLU A 99 -7.05 14.76 -7.14
CA GLU A 99 -6.69 13.38 -6.80
C GLU A 99 -7.57 12.40 -7.57
N PRO A 100 -7.09 11.82 -8.69
CA PRO A 100 -7.91 11.01 -9.56
C PRO A 100 -8.38 9.70 -8.91
N MET A 101 -7.68 9.15 -7.90
CA MET A 101 -8.06 7.89 -7.27
C MET A 101 -9.30 8.00 -6.37
N LEU A 102 -9.77 9.21 -6.05
CA LEU A 102 -11.05 9.43 -5.34
C LEU A 102 -12.23 8.76 -6.04
N ILE A 103 -12.25 8.79 -7.39
CA ILE A 103 -13.34 8.19 -8.15
C ILE A 103 -13.43 6.68 -7.93
N LEU A 104 -12.27 6.02 -7.73
CA LEU A 104 -12.22 4.59 -7.47
C LEU A 104 -12.77 4.25 -6.10
N ALA A 105 -12.45 5.04 -5.06
CA ALA A 105 -13.04 4.87 -3.74
C ALA A 105 -14.56 5.00 -3.80
N ARG A 106 -15.05 6.05 -4.48
CA ARG A 106 -16.49 6.31 -4.64
C ARG A 106 -17.22 5.21 -5.43
N ASP A 107 -16.68 4.77 -6.56
CA ASP A 107 -17.28 3.72 -7.38
C ASP A 107 -17.21 2.34 -6.70
N ALA A 108 -16.13 2.06 -5.98
CA ALA A 108 -15.99 0.83 -5.19
C ALA A 108 -17.05 0.76 -4.08
N ILE A 109 -17.24 1.87 -3.36
CA ILE A 109 -18.29 2.06 -2.35
C ILE A 109 -19.69 1.75 -2.91
N GLN A 110 -19.95 2.13 -4.17
CA GLN A 110 -21.24 1.93 -4.82
C GLN A 110 -21.43 0.52 -5.41
N GLY A 111 -20.42 -0.36 -5.28
CA GLY A 111 -20.44 -1.71 -5.86
C GLY A 111 -20.33 -1.70 -7.39
N GLU A 112 -19.84 -0.61 -7.98
CA GLU A 112 -19.76 -0.38 -9.42
C GLU A 112 -18.50 -1.02 -10.02
N VAL A 113 -18.35 -2.34 -9.85
CA VAL A 113 -17.14 -3.12 -10.21
C VAL A 113 -16.67 -2.87 -11.64
N GLU A 114 -17.59 -2.73 -12.60
CA GLU A 114 -17.24 -2.46 -14.00
C GLU A 114 -16.65 -1.05 -14.18
N LYS A 115 -17.16 -0.05 -13.46
CA LYS A 115 -16.61 1.31 -13.49
C LYS A 115 -15.25 1.35 -12.81
N VAL A 116 -15.12 0.72 -11.64
CA VAL A 116 -13.84 0.56 -10.94
C VAL A 116 -12.79 -0.04 -11.86
N ALA A 117 -13.11 -1.12 -12.58
CA ALA A 117 -12.16 -1.76 -13.49
C ALA A 117 -11.78 -0.85 -14.67
N ALA A 118 -12.74 -0.13 -15.25
CA ALA A 118 -12.49 0.80 -16.36
C ALA A 118 -11.64 2.00 -15.94
N ASP A 119 -11.92 2.56 -14.76
CA ASP A 119 -11.22 3.70 -14.21
C ASP A 119 -9.83 3.30 -13.73
N TRP A 120 -9.69 2.13 -13.11
CA TRP A 120 -8.38 1.57 -12.78
C TRP A 120 -7.50 1.41 -14.03
N SER A 121 -8.05 0.88 -15.12
CA SER A 121 -7.32 0.74 -16.39
C SER A 121 -6.90 2.08 -17.01
N ARG A 122 -7.58 3.18 -16.68
CA ARG A 122 -7.26 4.53 -17.16
C ARG A 122 -6.25 5.24 -16.26
N LEU A 123 -6.36 5.04 -14.95
CA LEU A 123 -5.64 5.78 -13.93
C LEU A 123 -4.37 5.08 -13.44
N ASN A 124 -4.28 3.76 -13.59
CA ASN A 124 -3.08 3.04 -13.19
C ASN A 124 -1.86 3.52 -13.99
N ALA A 125 -0.72 3.60 -13.31
CA ALA A 125 0.51 3.98 -13.97
C ALA A 125 0.91 2.87 -14.96
N PRO A 126 1.28 3.23 -16.20
CA PRO A 126 1.82 2.25 -17.13
C PRO A 126 3.09 1.62 -16.52
N PRO A 127 3.37 0.35 -16.83
CA PRO A 127 4.62 -0.30 -16.42
C PRO A 127 5.83 0.55 -16.82
N SER A 128 6.72 0.80 -15.85
CA SER A 128 7.96 1.56 -16.02
C SER A 128 9.12 0.82 -15.37
N GLY A 129 10.36 1.23 -15.64
CA GLY A 129 11.55 0.63 -15.07
C GLY A 129 11.61 -0.89 -15.28
N GLU A 130 11.87 -1.63 -14.20
CA GLU A 130 11.96 -3.09 -14.23
C GLU A 130 10.65 -3.76 -14.68
N ARG A 131 9.48 -3.20 -14.34
CA ARG A 131 8.19 -3.74 -14.80
C ARG A 131 8.10 -3.75 -16.32
N ALA A 132 8.47 -2.64 -16.96
CA ALA A 132 8.47 -2.53 -18.42
C ALA A 132 9.49 -3.48 -19.09
N ILE A 133 10.66 -3.67 -18.47
CA ILE A 133 11.69 -4.61 -18.94
C ILE A 133 11.16 -6.04 -18.88
N ALA A 134 10.53 -6.43 -17.77
CA ALA A 134 9.98 -7.76 -17.58
C ALA A 134 8.89 -8.09 -18.62
N GLU A 135 8.00 -7.15 -18.94
CA GLU A 135 6.92 -7.38 -19.92
C GLU A 135 7.43 -7.59 -21.35
N GLN A 136 8.53 -6.95 -21.71
CA GLN A 136 9.11 -7.04 -23.05
C GLN A 136 10.02 -8.27 -23.22
N ASP A 137 10.46 -8.86 -22.11
CA ASP A 137 11.40 -9.96 -22.08
C ASP A 137 10.68 -11.31 -22.07
N ARG A 138 10.65 -11.96 -23.24
CA ARG A 138 10.02 -13.27 -23.41
C ARG A 138 10.67 -14.40 -22.61
N ASP A 139 11.91 -14.21 -22.17
CA ASP A 139 12.66 -15.20 -21.40
C ASP A 139 12.69 -14.87 -19.90
N TYR A 140 11.91 -13.87 -19.45
CA TYR A 140 11.95 -13.39 -18.07
C TYR A 140 11.61 -14.48 -17.05
N GLY A 141 10.56 -15.28 -17.30
CA GLY A 141 10.20 -16.40 -16.45
C GLY A 141 11.33 -17.43 -16.30
N ALA A 142 12.04 -17.73 -17.38
CA ALA A 142 13.21 -18.62 -17.34
C ALA A 142 14.37 -18.03 -16.52
N LYS A 143 14.56 -16.70 -16.56
CA LYS A 143 15.54 -16.00 -15.72
C LYS A 143 15.18 -16.09 -14.23
N LEU A 144 13.90 -15.92 -13.89
CA LEU A 144 13.41 -16.08 -12.52
C LEU A 144 13.57 -17.52 -12.02
N ARG A 145 13.26 -18.52 -12.85
CA ARG A 145 13.51 -19.93 -12.53
C ARG A 145 14.99 -20.20 -12.27
N ALA A 146 15.89 -19.62 -13.07
CA ALA A 146 17.32 -19.80 -12.93
C ALA A 146 17.90 -19.25 -11.61
N LEU A 147 17.13 -18.46 -10.85
CA LEU A 147 17.51 -17.97 -9.52
C LEU A 147 17.71 -19.10 -8.49
N GLU A 148 17.26 -20.32 -8.78
CA GLU A 148 17.64 -21.53 -8.04
C GLU A 148 19.16 -21.76 -7.98
N ASN A 149 19.94 -21.10 -8.83
CA ASN A 149 21.40 -21.24 -8.86
C ASN A 149 22.11 -20.13 -8.07
N CYS A 150 21.37 -19.14 -7.56
CA CYS A 150 21.94 -18.08 -6.74
C CYS A 150 22.48 -18.62 -5.40
N PRO A 151 23.46 -17.93 -4.78
CA PRO A 151 24.02 -18.32 -3.49
C PRO A 151 22.93 -18.49 -2.42
N PRO A 152 23.09 -19.44 -1.47
CA PRO A 152 22.23 -19.51 -0.29
C PRO A 152 22.11 -18.15 0.42
N LEU A 153 20.90 -17.82 0.90
CA LEU A 153 20.58 -16.55 1.60
C LEU A 153 20.73 -15.28 0.74
N SER A 154 20.89 -15.42 -0.58
CA SER A 154 20.81 -14.28 -1.50
C SER A 154 19.37 -13.90 -1.82
N LEU A 155 19.16 -12.70 -2.36
CA LEU A 155 17.84 -12.27 -2.83
C LEU A 155 17.22 -13.27 -3.81
N GLY A 156 17.96 -13.67 -4.85
CA GLY A 156 17.49 -14.59 -5.87
C GLY A 156 17.15 -15.97 -5.33
N ARG A 157 17.98 -16.51 -4.43
CA ARG A 157 17.69 -17.80 -3.79
C ARG A 157 16.39 -17.73 -2.99
N THR A 158 16.20 -16.64 -2.24
CA THR A 158 15.02 -16.46 -1.40
C THR A 158 13.76 -16.24 -2.26
N TYR A 159 13.85 -15.48 -3.35
CA TYR A 159 12.76 -15.32 -4.32
C TYR A 159 12.36 -16.64 -4.98
N PHE A 160 13.33 -17.47 -5.34
CA PHE A 160 13.05 -18.81 -5.85
C PHE A 160 12.28 -19.66 -4.82
N GLN A 161 12.72 -19.64 -3.56
CA GLN A 161 12.05 -20.36 -2.46
C GLN A 161 10.64 -19.84 -2.17
N TYR A 162 10.43 -18.52 -2.28
CA TYR A 162 9.12 -17.88 -2.19
C TYR A 162 8.13 -18.46 -3.21
N TYR A 163 8.53 -18.69 -4.46
CA TYR A 163 7.64 -19.32 -5.45
C TYR A 163 7.45 -20.83 -5.24
N GLN A 164 8.46 -21.53 -4.76
CA GLN A 164 8.38 -22.98 -4.51
C GLN A 164 7.32 -23.36 -3.46
N GLN A 165 7.06 -22.49 -2.48
CA GLN A 165 6.09 -22.80 -1.41
C GLN A 165 4.64 -22.88 -1.91
N PHE A 166 4.32 -22.15 -2.99
CA PHE A 166 2.97 -22.05 -3.54
C PHE A 166 2.75 -23.02 -4.72
N ASP A 167 3.75 -23.85 -5.07
CA ASP A 167 3.75 -24.70 -6.27
C ASP A 167 3.29 -23.95 -7.53
N SER A 168 3.67 -22.67 -7.61
CA SER A 168 3.17 -21.74 -8.62
C SER A 168 4.23 -21.49 -9.70
N PRO A 169 3.85 -21.39 -10.99
CA PRO A 169 4.78 -20.99 -12.04
C PRO A 169 5.31 -19.58 -11.81
N PHE A 170 6.52 -19.29 -12.27
CA PHE A 170 7.10 -17.96 -12.15
C PHE A 170 6.39 -16.95 -13.08
N PRO A 171 6.46 -15.64 -12.78
CA PRO A 171 5.96 -14.60 -13.65
C PRO A 171 6.56 -14.71 -15.06
N GLY A 172 5.69 -14.76 -16.07
CA GLY A 172 6.08 -14.95 -17.47
C GLY A 172 6.24 -16.40 -17.93
N GLU A 173 6.03 -17.39 -17.06
CA GLU A 173 5.88 -18.79 -17.46
C GLU A 173 4.43 -19.13 -17.82
N ASP A 174 4.25 -20.24 -18.54
CA ASP A 174 2.91 -20.74 -18.90
C ASP A 174 2.08 -21.01 -17.63
N GLY A 175 0.92 -20.35 -17.52
CA GLY A 175 0.03 -20.45 -16.36
C GLY A 175 0.48 -19.65 -15.14
N GLY A 176 1.60 -18.93 -15.22
CA GLY A 176 2.08 -18.04 -14.17
C GLY A 176 1.48 -16.63 -14.25
N PRO A 177 1.78 -15.79 -13.24
CA PRO A 177 1.42 -14.37 -13.25
C PRO A 177 2.06 -13.61 -14.43
N HIS A 178 1.55 -12.41 -14.70
CA HIS A 178 2.14 -11.53 -15.70
C HIS A 178 3.56 -11.08 -15.29
N PRO A 179 4.57 -11.00 -16.18
CA PRO A 179 5.94 -10.64 -15.81
C PRO A 179 6.10 -9.36 -14.99
N SER A 180 5.23 -8.36 -15.19
CA SER A 180 5.31 -7.10 -14.46
C SER A 180 4.97 -7.16 -12.97
N VAL A 181 4.53 -8.30 -12.43
CA VAL A 181 4.37 -8.46 -10.98
C VAL A 181 5.69 -8.82 -10.27
N ALA A 182 6.73 -9.23 -11.02
CA ALA A 182 7.96 -9.73 -10.41
C ALA A 182 8.65 -8.72 -9.48
N SER A 183 8.65 -7.42 -9.83
CA SER A 183 9.22 -6.38 -8.97
C SER A 183 8.42 -6.19 -7.66
N HIS A 184 7.11 -6.44 -7.69
CA HIS A 184 6.27 -6.42 -6.49
C HIS A 184 6.52 -7.66 -5.63
N ASP A 185 6.65 -8.84 -6.25
CA ASP A 185 7.04 -10.06 -5.54
C ASP A 185 8.42 -9.94 -4.89
N PHE A 186 9.36 -9.22 -5.52
CA PHE A 186 10.66 -8.93 -4.90
C PHE A 186 10.51 -8.09 -3.63
N ASP A 187 9.54 -7.17 -3.55
CA ASP A 187 9.31 -6.42 -2.32
C ASP A 187 8.84 -7.32 -1.19
N HIS A 188 7.97 -8.32 -1.44
CA HIS A 188 7.60 -9.30 -0.43
C HIS A 188 8.84 -10.00 0.14
N VAL A 189 9.76 -10.40 -0.74
CA VAL A 189 11.02 -11.04 -0.32
C VAL A 189 11.92 -10.08 0.47
N ILE A 190 12.08 -8.84 0.00
CA ILE A 190 12.95 -7.84 0.64
C ILE A 190 12.38 -7.38 1.99
N THR A 191 11.10 -7.05 2.04
CA THR A 191 10.44 -6.52 3.24
C THR A 191 10.05 -7.61 4.23
N GLY A 192 9.88 -8.85 3.75
CA GLY A 192 9.47 -10.01 4.54
C GLY A 192 7.98 -10.05 4.86
N TYR A 193 7.16 -9.16 4.30
CA TYR A 193 5.70 -9.24 4.43
C TYR A 193 5.16 -10.44 3.65
N ASP A 194 4.24 -11.18 4.28
CA ASP A 194 3.55 -12.29 3.64
C ASP A 194 2.58 -11.79 2.54
N THR A 195 2.07 -12.70 1.71
CA THR A 195 1.10 -12.42 0.64
C THR A 195 -0.34 -12.71 1.09
N ASP A 196 -0.59 -12.75 2.40
CA ASP A 196 -1.95 -12.78 2.93
C ASP A 196 -2.56 -11.37 2.91
N PRO A 197 -3.90 -11.21 2.95
CA PRO A 197 -4.51 -9.89 2.77
C PRO A 197 -4.00 -8.80 3.74
N PRO A 198 -3.77 -9.07 5.04
CA PRO A 198 -3.13 -8.09 5.91
C PRO A 198 -1.67 -7.78 5.54
N GLY A 199 -0.87 -8.79 5.15
CA GLY A 199 0.52 -8.62 4.71
C GLY A 199 0.65 -7.76 3.46
N GLU A 200 -0.26 -7.95 2.49
CA GLU A 200 -0.37 -7.13 1.28
C GLU A 200 -0.60 -5.65 1.60
N LEU A 201 -1.58 -5.34 2.46
CA LEU A 201 -1.85 -3.96 2.85
C LEU A 201 -0.69 -3.34 3.63
N ALA A 202 -0.04 -4.11 4.51
CA ALA A 202 1.13 -3.65 5.27
C ALA A 202 2.35 -3.41 4.38
N LEU A 203 2.58 -4.23 3.36
CA LEU A 203 3.60 -4.00 2.34
C LEU A 203 3.35 -2.67 1.63
N GLN A 204 2.12 -2.43 1.16
CA GLN A 204 1.79 -1.18 0.47
C GLN A 204 1.93 0.04 1.39
N ALA A 205 1.56 -0.08 2.67
CA ALA A 205 1.78 0.98 3.66
C ALA A 205 3.28 1.28 3.86
N MET A 206 4.13 0.25 3.88
CA MET A 206 5.58 0.44 3.95
C MET A 206 6.14 1.11 2.71
N LEU A 207 5.75 0.68 1.51
CA LEU A 207 6.19 1.29 0.26
C LEU A 207 5.71 2.74 0.15
N LEU A 208 4.45 3.01 0.52
CA LEU A 208 3.92 4.37 0.55
C LEU A 208 4.73 5.26 1.51
N ALA A 209 5.03 4.79 2.72
CA ALA A 209 5.85 5.55 3.68
C ALA A 209 7.36 5.59 3.35
N SER A 210 7.81 4.87 2.32
CA SER A 210 9.23 4.82 1.99
C SER A 210 9.75 6.12 1.34
N ASN A 211 11.08 6.26 1.33
CA ASN A 211 11.76 7.34 0.62
C ASN A 211 11.58 7.21 -0.91
N GLY A 212 10.46 7.71 -1.42
CA GLY A 212 9.98 7.48 -2.79
C GLY A 212 8.46 7.58 -2.99
N PHE A 213 7.70 7.82 -1.91
CA PHE A 213 6.25 8.06 -1.78
C PHE A 213 5.38 8.12 -3.05
N GLN A 214 5.70 8.97 -4.04
CA GLN A 214 4.79 9.33 -5.13
C GLN A 214 4.45 8.17 -6.09
N ASP A 215 5.30 7.15 -6.22
CA ASP A 215 5.07 6.06 -7.19
C ASP A 215 4.23 4.90 -6.61
N HIS A 216 3.97 4.90 -5.30
CA HIS A 216 3.39 3.74 -4.60
C HIS A 216 1.90 3.85 -4.33
N PHE A 217 1.32 5.06 -4.34
CA PHE A 217 -0.07 5.26 -3.94
C PHE A 217 -1.05 4.46 -4.80
N SER A 218 -0.83 4.39 -6.12
CA SER A 218 -1.65 3.56 -7.01
C SER A 218 -1.63 2.07 -6.61
N SER A 219 -0.50 1.55 -6.13
CA SER A 219 -0.38 0.15 -5.67
C SER A 219 -1.15 -0.07 -4.37
N LEU A 220 -1.15 0.90 -3.44
CA LEU A 220 -1.99 0.85 -2.24
C LEU A 220 -3.47 0.85 -2.60
N VAL A 221 -3.91 1.74 -3.51
CA VAL A 221 -5.30 1.78 -3.97
C VAL A 221 -5.72 0.45 -4.61
N ALA A 222 -4.84 -0.19 -5.39
CA ALA A 222 -5.12 -1.52 -5.95
C ALA A 222 -5.37 -2.57 -4.85
N SER A 223 -4.54 -2.58 -3.80
CA SER A 223 -4.71 -3.51 -2.67
C SER A 223 -5.95 -3.21 -1.84
N LEU A 224 -6.31 -1.93 -1.64
CA LEU A 224 -7.56 -1.54 -0.96
C LEU A 224 -8.79 -1.97 -1.79
N LEU A 225 -8.77 -1.76 -3.10
CA LEU A 225 -9.85 -2.20 -3.98
C LEU A 225 -10.03 -3.74 -3.98
N LEU A 226 -8.94 -4.49 -3.78
CA LEU A 226 -8.97 -5.95 -3.77
C LEU A 226 -9.37 -6.53 -2.40
N TYR A 227 -8.88 -5.93 -1.32
CA TYR A 227 -8.95 -6.52 0.02
C TYR A 227 -9.82 -5.76 1.02
N GLU A 228 -10.08 -4.48 0.78
CA GLU A 228 -10.94 -3.68 1.63
C GLU A 228 -12.35 -3.57 1.04
N SER A 229 -12.46 -3.24 -0.24
CA SER A 229 -13.76 -3.04 -0.89
C SER A 229 -14.26 -4.20 -1.74
N ALA A 230 -13.45 -5.25 -1.92
CA ALA A 230 -13.74 -6.38 -2.81
C ALA A 230 -14.19 -5.98 -4.25
N SER A 231 -13.80 -4.80 -4.73
CA SER A 231 -14.38 -4.17 -5.93
C SER A 231 -13.50 -4.28 -7.18
N LEU A 232 -12.25 -4.73 -7.06
CA LEU A 232 -11.36 -4.94 -8.21
C LEU A 232 -11.05 -6.44 -8.40
N PRO A 233 -11.53 -7.07 -9.48
CA PRO A 233 -11.22 -8.46 -9.76
C PRO A 233 -9.82 -8.56 -10.38
N PHE A 234 -8.80 -8.89 -9.59
CA PHE A 234 -7.56 -9.44 -10.13
C PHE A 234 -7.80 -10.91 -10.53
N LEU A 235 -7.43 -11.27 -11.76
CA LEU A 235 -7.57 -12.64 -12.26
C LEU A 235 -6.86 -13.59 -11.29
N THR A 236 -7.61 -14.58 -10.78
CA THR A 236 -7.21 -15.64 -9.82
C THR A 236 -7.22 -15.30 -8.31
N ILE A 237 -7.36 -14.02 -7.91
CA ILE A 237 -7.46 -13.66 -6.49
C ILE A 237 -8.93 -13.57 -6.08
N ILE A 238 -9.29 -14.18 -4.93
CA ILE A 238 -10.62 -14.03 -4.32
C ILE A 238 -10.62 -12.72 -3.52
N PRO A 239 -11.38 -11.68 -3.94
CA PRO A 239 -11.43 -10.43 -3.21
C PRO A 239 -11.94 -10.63 -1.78
N LYS A 240 -11.52 -9.75 -0.89
CA LYS A 240 -11.94 -9.72 0.51
C LYS A 240 -12.55 -8.36 0.82
N GLU A 241 -13.39 -8.33 1.85
CA GLU A 241 -14.02 -7.12 2.38
C GLU A 241 -13.53 -6.91 3.82
N ALA A 242 -13.38 -5.64 4.21
CA ALA A 242 -13.00 -5.18 5.55
C ALA A 242 -11.83 -5.99 6.14
N VAL A 243 -10.69 -6.00 5.44
CA VAL A 243 -9.50 -6.71 5.93
C VAL A 243 -8.89 -5.95 7.09
N LEU A 244 -8.96 -4.62 7.11
CA LEU A 244 -8.37 -3.80 8.16
C LEU A 244 -9.12 -3.90 9.51
N ASP A 245 -10.41 -4.22 9.51
CA ASP A 245 -11.18 -4.54 10.72
C ASP A 245 -10.83 -5.91 11.34
N ARG A 246 -10.00 -6.73 10.69
CA ARG A 246 -9.59 -8.03 11.24
C ARG A 246 -8.55 -7.87 12.33
N ASP A 247 -8.60 -8.78 13.30
CA ASP A 247 -7.65 -8.84 14.41
C ASP A 247 -6.18 -8.74 13.94
N GLY A 248 -5.51 -7.67 14.37
CA GLY A 248 -4.08 -7.41 14.10
C GLY A 248 -3.75 -6.83 12.72
N ALA A 249 -4.71 -6.72 11.79
CA ALA A 249 -4.44 -6.15 10.46
C ALA A 249 -4.06 -4.67 10.54
N MET A 250 -4.77 -3.89 11.35
CA MET A 250 -4.47 -2.46 11.54
C MET A 250 -3.13 -2.21 12.25
N ASP A 251 -2.73 -3.10 13.17
CA ASP A 251 -1.40 -3.05 13.82
C ASP A 251 -0.29 -3.37 12.81
N LEU A 252 -0.53 -4.35 11.93
CA LEU A 252 0.41 -4.70 10.87
C LEU A 252 0.54 -3.58 9.84
N LEU A 253 -0.56 -2.91 9.49
CA LEU A 253 -0.57 -1.70 8.66
C LEU A 253 0.26 -0.57 9.29
N ALA A 254 0.06 -0.30 10.59
CA ALA A 254 0.84 0.69 11.33
C ALA A 254 2.34 0.35 11.33
N ASN A 255 2.67 -0.94 11.50
CA ASN A 255 4.04 -1.41 11.38
C ASN A 255 4.63 -1.17 9.98
N GLY A 256 3.82 -1.35 8.94
CA GLY A 256 4.17 -1.00 7.56
C GLY A 256 4.61 0.46 7.45
N PHE A 257 3.74 1.40 7.86
CA PHE A 257 4.09 2.82 7.84
C PHE A 257 5.37 3.12 8.63
N LEU A 258 5.50 2.57 9.84
CA LEU A 258 6.66 2.80 10.70
C LEU A 258 7.96 2.33 10.03
N ARG A 259 7.95 1.13 9.44
CA ARG A 259 9.11 0.59 8.73
C ARG A 259 9.41 1.39 7.47
N GLY A 260 8.39 1.87 6.77
CA GLY A 260 8.55 2.74 5.60
C GLY A 260 9.30 4.02 5.94
N GLN A 261 8.92 4.70 7.03
CA GLN A 261 9.59 5.92 7.52
C GLN A 261 11.07 5.70 7.88
N MET A 262 11.46 4.46 8.18
CA MET A 262 12.86 4.10 8.48
C MET A 262 13.69 3.78 7.23
N THR A 263 13.05 3.60 6.07
CA THR A 263 13.77 3.26 4.84
C THR A 263 14.62 4.42 4.34
N THR A 264 15.81 4.09 3.85
CA THR A 264 16.74 5.05 3.25
C THR A 264 16.66 5.06 1.73
N VAL A 265 16.19 3.95 1.16
CA VAL A 265 16.06 3.72 -0.28
C VAL A 265 14.75 2.97 -0.52
N ASP A 266 13.96 3.44 -1.49
CA ASP A 266 12.83 2.67 -2.00
C ASP A 266 13.32 1.37 -2.64
N CYS A 267 13.00 0.23 -2.03
CA CYS A 267 13.42 -1.08 -2.53
C CYS A 267 12.82 -1.42 -3.89
N ARG A 268 11.60 -0.94 -4.19
CA ARG A 268 10.94 -1.16 -5.49
C ARG A 268 11.70 -0.49 -6.64
N SER A 269 12.46 0.56 -6.35
CA SER A 269 13.26 1.31 -7.35
C SER A 269 14.57 0.61 -7.75
N LEU A 270 14.96 -0.46 -7.05
CA LEU A 270 16.18 -1.20 -7.34
C LEU A 270 16.06 -2.01 -8.63
N ASP A 271 17.19 -2.23 -9.31
CA ASP A 271 17.30 -3.27 -10.35
C ASP A 271 17.50 -4.62 -9.66
N HIS A 272 16.40 -5.31 -9.37
CA HIS A 272 16.42 -6.53 -8.56
C HIS A 272 17.27 -7.62 -9.23
N MET A 273 17.09 -7.80 -10.54
CA MET A 273 17.84 -8.77 -11.33
C MET A 273 19.35 -8.52 -11.32
N ALA A 274 19.81 -7.28 -11.21
CA ALA A 274 21.24 -6.98 -11.04
C ALA A 274 21.79 -7.36 -9.66
N ILE A 275 20.94 -7.47 -8.63
CA ILE A 275 21.35 -7.71 -7.23
C ILE A 275 20.97 -9.09 -6.68
N VAL A 276 20.35 -9.98 -7.46
CA VAL A 276 19.89 -11.32 -7.02
C VAL A 276 20.96 -12.19 -6.35
N ASN A 277 22.24 -11.98 -6.65
CA ASN A 277 23.35 -12.74 -6.04
C ASN A 277 23.83 -12.17 -4.70
N ARG A 278 23.39 -10.97 -4.33
CA ARG A 278 23.78 -10.32 -3.07
C ARG A 278 23.04 -10.95 -1.88
N PRO A 279 23.67 -11.05 -0.69
CA PRO A 279 23.00 -11.49 0.52
C PRO A 279 21.77 -10.62 0.84
N LEU A 280 20.63 -11.24 1.10
CA LEU A 280 19.37 -10.53 1.38
C LEU A 280 19.50 -9.60 2.60
N ALA A 281 20.22 -10.06 3.64
CA ALA A 281 20.47 -9.26 4.83
C ALA A 281 21.30 -7.98 4.58
N GLU A 282 22.14 -7.96 3.54
CA GLU A 282 22.88 -6.76 3.16
C GLU A 282 21.97 -5.78 2.41
N ILE A 283 21.13 -6.27 1.49
CA ILE A 283 20.15 -5.43 0.78
C ILE A 283 19.20 -4.77 1.78
N ARG A 284 18.66 -5.53 2.73
CA ARG A 284 17.79 -5.01 3.81
C ARG A 284 18.48 -3.90 4.60
N ARG A 285 19.74 -4.10 4.99
CA ARG A 285 20.53 -3.09 5.71
C ARG A 285 20.72 -1.82 4.89
N ASP A 286 21.04 -1.94 3.60
CA ASP A 286 21.26 -0.80 2.71
C ASP A 286 19.97 0.00 2.47
N CYS A 287 18.82 -0.66 2.47
CA CYS A 287 17.50 -0.05 2.37
C CYS A 287 16.96 0.50 3.70
N GLY A 288 17.64 0.28 4.83
CA GLY A 288 17.13 0.66 6.16
C GLY A 288 15.96 -0.21 6.64
N ILE A 289 15.86 -1.43 6.13
CA ILE A 289 14.77 -2.37 6.42
C ILE A 289 15.20 -3.31 7.55
N GLU A 290 14.61 -3.12 8.72
CA GLU A 290 14.74 -4.07 9.82
C GLU A 290 13.91 -5.35 9.55
N PRO A 291 14.43 -6.55 9.86
CA PRO A 291 13.68 -7.80 9.74
C PRO A 291 12.42 -7.81 10.62
N LEU A 292 11.35 -8.45 10.14
CA LEU A 292 10.15 -8.68 10.96
C LEU A 292 10.47 -9.63 12.13
N SER A 293 9.87 -9.36 13.29
CA SER A 293 9.92 -10.27 14.45
C SER A 293 9.36 -11.66 14.14
N GLN A 294 8.40 -11.71 13.21
CA GLN A 294 7.90 -12.93 12.61
C GLN A 294 7.97 -12.75 11.08
N PRO A 295 9.09 -13.12 10.46
CA PRO A 295 9.21 -12.97 9.02
C PRO A 295 8.36 -14.04 8.32
N ALA A 296 8.01 -13.76 7.06
CA ALA A 296 7.25 -14.66 6.21
C ALA A 296 7.87 -16.06 6.16
N HIS A 297 7.04 -17.06 5.86
CA HIS A 297 7.39 -18.47 6.01
C HIS A 297 8.64 -18.89 5.22
N TRP A 298 8.96 -18.21 4.12
CA TRP A 298 10.11 -18.48 3.23
C TRP A 298 11.43 -17.85 3.69
N ASP A 299 11.42 -17.00 4.71
CA ASP A 299 12.59 -16.26 5.20
C ASP A 299 13.26 -16.95 6.40
N ARG A 300 12.97 -18.24 6.62
CA ARG A 300 13.44 -19.07 7.76
C ARG A 300 14.51 -20.08 7.38
#